data_AF-A0A957BNE7-F1
#
_entry.id   AF-A0A957BNE7-F1
#
_cell.length_a   1.000
_cell.length_b   1.000
_cell.length_c   1.000
_cell.angle_alpha   90.00
_cell.angle_beta   90.00
_cell.angle_gamma   90.00
#
_symmetry.space_group_name_H-M   'P 1'
#
loop_
_entity.id
_entity.type
_entity.pdbx_description
1 polymer ?
#
loop_
_entity_poly.entity_id
_entity_poly.type
_entity_poly.pdbx_seq_one_letter_code
_entity_poly.pdbx_strand_id
1 'polypeptide(L)'
;LQPNQTVVWYFDADDGDVIDIELTPDDSAADLLFVVYDPTGAQIWSVDAKQAGETEQVLAYPVMSEGRWSIVVREFFGEATSYTLAIDAN
;
A
#
# COMPACT_ATOMS: atom_id res chain seq x y z
N LEU A 1 10.72 7.80 -0.41
CA LEU A 1 11.59 6.67 -0.03
C LEU A 1 13.03 7.06 -0.25
N GLN A 2 13.90 6.80 0.72
CA GLN A 2 15.34 6.78 0.51
C GLN A 2 15.77 5.43 -0.08
N PRO A 3 16.97 5.30 -0.67
CA PRO A 3 17.42 4.05 -1.26
C PRO A 3 17.37 2.89 -0.25
N ASN A 4 16.87 1.74 -0.70
CA ASN A 4 16.66 0.53 0.10
C ASN A 4 15.80 0.70 1.37
N GLN A 5 15.11 1.83 1.51
CA GLN A 5 14.24 2.08 2.65
C GLN A 5 12.93 1.31 2.51
N THR A 6 12.40 0.89 3.66
CA THR A 6 11.01 0.47 3.80
C THR A 6 10.28 1.48 4.68
N VAL A 7 9.08 1.88 4.30
CA VAL A 7 8.21 2.73 5.11
C VAL A 7 6.95 1.96 5.44
N VAL A 8 6.48 2.09 6.68
CA VAL A 8 5.24 1.46 7.13
C VAL A 8 4.24 2.56 7.47
N TRP A 9 3.09 2.49 6.84
CA TRP A 9 1.92 3.30 7.16
C TRP A 9 0.93 2.48 7.98
N TYR A 10 0.17 3.16 8.81
CA TYR A 10 -0.88 2.56 9.62
C TYR A 10 -2.17 3.34 9.41
N PHE A 11 -3.28 2.62 9.37
CA PHE A 11 -4.63 3.18 9.39
C PHE A 11 -5.51 2.28 10.25
N ASP A 12 -6.56 2.86 10.83
CA ASP A 12 -7.55 2.11 11.60
C ASP A 12 -8.78 1.93 10.69
N ALA A 13 -9.40 0.74 10.72
CA ALA A 13 -10.61 0.40 9.97
C ALA A 13 -11.49 -0.54 10.78
N ASP A 14 -12.80 -0.47 10.55
CA ASP A 14 -13.81 -1.25 11.27
C ASP A 14 -14.29 -2.45 10.42
N ASP A 15 -14.80 -3.49 11.09
CA ASP A 15 -15.40 -4.64 10.42
C ASP A 15 -16.62 -4.19 9.59
N GLY A 16 -16.62 -4.53 8.30
CA GLY A 16 -17.65 -4.13 7.34
C GLY A 16 -17.34 -2.87 6.53
N ASP A 17 -16.28 -2.12 6.84
CA ASP A 17 -15.81 -1.02 5.98
C ASP A 17 -15.43 -1.56 4.58
N VAL A 18 -15.57 -0.72 3.56
CA VAL A 18 -15.03 -1.01 2.22
C VAL A 18 -13.93 -0.01 1.92
N ILE A 19 -12.70 -0.53 1.75
CA ILE A 19 -11.53 0.33 1.56
C ILE A 19 -10.97 0.25 0.13
N ASP A 20 -10.51 1.40 -0.33
CA ASP A 20 -9.66 1.58 -1.51
C ASP A 20 -8.26 2.02 -1.02
N ILE A 21 -7.21 1.40 -1.57
CA ILE A 21 -5.82 1.75 -1.30
C ILE A 21 -5.16 2.01 -2.65
N GLU A 22 -4.59 3.19 -2.83
CA GLU A 22 -3.86 3.57 -4.04
C GLU A 22 -2.49 4.14 -3.67
N LEU A 23 -1.44 3.57 -4.24
CA LEU A 23 -0.07 4.03 -4.12
C LEU A 23 0.43 4.44 -5.51
N THR A 24 0.54 5.75 -5.72
CA THR A 24 0.92 6.34 -7.00
C THR A 24 2.35 6.87 -6.93
N PRO A 25 3.26 6.43 -7.82
CA PRO A 25 4.59 7.03 -7.92
C PRO A 25 4.49 8.44 -8.50
N ASP A 26 5.28 9.37 -7.97
CA ASP A 26 5.36 10.72 -8.55
C ASP A 26 6.35 10.77 -9.73
N ASP A 27 7.18 9.73 -9.90
CA ASP A 27 8.14 9.54 -10.98
C ASP A 27 7.79 8.28 -11.79
N SER A 28 7.65 8.42 -13.10
CA SER A 28 7.34 7.31 -14.01
C SER A 28 8.41 6.21 -14.07
N ALA A 29 9.63 6.50 -13.61
CA ALA A 29 10.71 5.51 -13.54
C ALA A 29 10.68 4.67 -12.25
N ALA A 30 9.90 5.08 -11.24
CA ALA A 30 9.81 4.37 -9.97
C ALA A 30 8.86 3.18 -10.08
N ASP A 31 9.25 2.07 -9.47
CA ASP A 31 8.48 0.84 -9.47
C ASP A 31 8.14 0.50 -8.02
N LEU A 32 6.93 0.87 -7.61
CA LEU A 32 6.52 0.77 -6.22
C LEU A 32 5.86 -0.58 -5.98
N LEU A 33 5.99 -1.07 -4.76
CA LEU A 33 5.22 -2.21 -4.30
C LEU A 33 4.75 -1.98 -2.88
N PHE A 34 3.62 -2.59 -2.53
CA PHE A 34 3.18 -2.62 -1.15
C PHE A 34 2.65 -3.97 -0.70
N VAL A 35 2.73 -4.18 0.61
CA VAL A 35 2.14 -5.33 1.31
C VAL A 35 1.19 -4.82 2.39
N VAL A 36 -0.02 -5.38 2.42
CA VAL A 36 -1.04 -5.02 3.42
C VAL A 36 -1.15 -6.14 4.45
N TYR A 37 -1.10 -5.78 5.72
CA TYR A 37 -1.33 -6.68 6.84
C TYR A 37 -2.54 -6.25 7.66
N ASP A 38 -3.32 -7.24 8.08
CA ASP A 38 -4.45 -7.05 8.99
C ASP A 38 -3.98 -6.81 10.45
N PRO A 39 -4.90 -6.46 11.37
CA PRO A 39 -4.58 -6.21 12.77
C PRO A 39 -4.02 -7.43 13.53
N THR A 40 -4.19 -8.65 13.00
CA THR A 40 -3.60 -9.87 13.56
C THR A 40 -2.17 -10.11 13.08
N GLY A 41 -1.70 -9.31 12.11
CA GLY A 41 -0.41 -9.46 11.45
C GLY A 41 -0.44 -10.42 10.26
N ALA A 42 -1.62 -10.86 9.81
CA ALA A 42 -1.75 -11.69 8.62
C ALA A 42 -1.58 -10.83 7.36
N GLN A 43 -0.77 -11.32 6.42
CA GLN A 43 -0.63 -10.67 5.12
C GLN A 43 -1.88 -10.92 4.29
N ILE A 44 -2.54 -9.84 3.86
CA ILE A 44 -3.75 -9.91 3.04
C ILE A 44 -3.42 -9.70 1.57
N TRP A 45 -2.55 -8.73 1.26
CA TRP A 45 -2.18 -8.39 -0.12
C TRP A 45 -0.68 -8.18 -0.26
N SER A 46 -0.17 -8.47 -1.45
CA SER A 46 1.14 -8.05 -1.96
C SER A 46 0.91 -7.58 -3.39
N VAL A 47 1.13 -6.29 -3.63
CA VAL A 47 0.78 -5.62 -4.89
C VAL A 47 2.04 -5.00 -5.47
N ASP A 48 2.25 -5.28 -6.75
CA ASP A 48 3.39 -4.92 -7.59
C ASP A 48 2.88 -4.94 -9.03
N ALA A 49 2.73 -3.77 -9.66
CA ALA A 49 2.18 -3.65 -10.99
C ALA A 49 3.18 -4.19 -12.00
N LYS A 50 2.76 -4.25 -13.28
CA LYS A 50 3.61 -4.91 -14.28
C LYS A 50 4.71 -3.99 -14.80
N GLN A 51 4.54 -2.68 -14.64
CA GLN A 51 5.40 -1.68 -15.23
C GLN A 51 5.64 -0.55 -14.24
N ALA A 52 6.89 -0.08 -14.18
CA ALA A 52 7.25 1.13 -13.45
C ALA A 52 6.38 2.32 -13.87
N GLY A 53 6.06 3.16 -12.90
CA GLY A 53 5.19 4.32 -13.05
C GLY A 53 3.69 4.02 -12.99
N GLU A 54 3.28 2.75 -12.94
CA GLU A 54 1.88 2.40 -12.72
C GLU A 54 1.49 2.60 -11.24
N THR A 55 0.20 2.89 -11.00
CA THR A 55 -0.37 2.96 -9.66
C THR A 55 -0.61 1.56 -9.13
N GLU A 56 -0.13 1.29 -7.91
CA GLU A 56 -0.47 0.08 -7.17
C GLU A 56 -1.79 0.27 -6.46
N GLN A 57 -2.71 -0.70 -6.56
CA GLN A 57 -4.05 -0.54 -6.02
C GLN A 57 -4.70 -1.81 -5.48
N VAL A 58 -5.47 -1.65 -4.42
CA VAL A 58 -6.51 -2.56 -3.94
C VAL A 58 -7.80 -1.78 -3.91
N LEU A 59 -8.83 -2.25 -4.63
CA LEU A 59 -10.12 -1.56 -4.73
C LEU A 59 -11.25 -2.40 -4.16
N ALA A 60 -12.21 -1.73 -3.53
CA ALA A 60 -13.43 -2.27 -2.95
C ALA A 60 -13.19 -3.46 -2.03
N TYR A 61 -12.15 -3.40 -1.18
CA TYR A 61 -11.83 -4.49 -0.26
C TYR A 61 -12.74 -4.43 0.98
N PRO A 62 -13.55 -5.46 1.25
CA PRO A 62 -14.33 -5.53 2.48
C PRO A 62 -13.42 -5.88 3.66
N VAL A 63 -13.38 -5.00 4.66
CA VAL A 63 -12.65 -5.23 5.91
C VAL A 63 -13.42 -6.26 6.74
N MET A 64 -12.72 -7.31 7.14
CA MET A 64 -13.26 -8.43 7.93
C MET A 64 -12.63 -8.52 9.32
N SER A 65 -11.77 -7.55 9.68
CA SER A 65 -11.09 -7.47 10.96
C SER A 65 -10.95 -6.01 11.35
N GLU A 66 -11.71 -5.61 12.38
CA GLU A 66 -11.56 -4.29 12.99
C GLU A 66 -10.16 -4.13 13.62
N GLY A 67 -9.65 -2.90 13.60
CA GLY A 67 -8.42 -2.51 14.29
C GLY A 67 -7.40 -1.83 13.40
N ARG A 68 -6.14 -1.86 13.84
CA ARG A 68 -5.03 -1.18 13.16
C ARG A 68 -4.40 -2.05 12.07
N TRP A 69 -4.59 -1.64 10.83
CA TRP A 69 -3.97 -2.23 9.65
C TRP A 69 -2.61 -1.59 9.37
N SER A 70 -1.78 -2.26 8.57
CA SER A 70 -0.50 -1.70 8.13
C SER A 70 -0.22 -1.93 6.65
N ILE A 71 0.41 -0.94 6.03
CA ILE A 71 0.84 -0.96 4.62
C ILE A 71 2.35 -0.77 4.60
N VAL A 72 3.07 -1.77 4.11
CA VAL A 72 4.52 -1.73 3.96
C VAL A 72 4.84 -1.33 2.53
N VAL A 73 5.46 -0.17 2.35
CA VAL A 73 5.78 0.43 1.03
C VAL A 73 7.28 0.36 0.78
N ARG A 74 7.65 -0.07 -0.44
CA ARG A 74 9.03 -0.16 -0.93
C ARG A 74 9.09 0.22 -2.41
N GLU A 75 10.30 0.51 -2.87
CA GLU A 75 10.63 0.64 -4.29
C GLU A 75 11.38 -0.64 -4.71
N PHE A 76 11.02 -1.21 -5.86
CA PHE A 76 11.45 -2.53 -6.33
C PHE A 76 12.95 -2.59 -6.61
N PHE A 77 13.50 -1.57 -7.26
CA PHE A 77 14.92 -1.46 -7.57
C PHE A 77 15.76 -0.98 -6.37
N GLY A 78 15.10 -0.52 -5.31
CA GLY A 78 15.73 0.03 -4.12
C GLY A 78 16.21 1.47 -4.30
N GLU A 79 15.65 2.19 -5.27
CA GLU A 79 16.02 3.57 -5.59
C GLU A 79 15.28 4.60 -4.72
N ALA A 80 15.77 5.84 -4.73
CA ALA A 80 15.07 6.95 -4.10
C ALA A 80 13.92 7.41 -4.99
N THR A 81 12.74 7.60 -4.41
CA THR A 81 11.55 8.12 -5.12
C THR A 81 10.58 8.81 -4.17
N SER A 82 9.65 9.61 -4.69
CA SER A 82 8.48 10.09 -3.96
C SER A 82 7.21 9.43 -4.47
N TYR A 83 6.19 9.41 -3.62
CA TYR A 83 4.93 8.75 -3.90
C TYR A 83 3.81 9.42 -3.11
N THR A 84 2.59 9.22 -3.60
CA THR A 84 1.36 9.53 -2.88
C THR A 84 0.67 8.23 -2.49
N LEU A 85 0.29 8.09 -1.21
CA LEU A 85 -0.55 7.01 -0.71
C LEU A 85 -1.92 7.59 -0.33
N ALA A 86 -2.98 7.09 -0.96
CA ALA A 86 -4.37 7.40 -0.63
C ALA A 86 -5.04 6.16 -0.05
N ILE A 87 -5.85 6.38 0.99
CA ILE A 87 -6.66 5.34 1.64
C ILE A 87 -8.04 5.96 1.84
N ASP A 88 -9.03 5.42 1.16
CA ASP A 88 -10.41 5.86 1.26
C ASP A 88 -11.25 4.73 1.86
N ALA A 89 -12.04 5.06 2.88
CA ALA A 89 -13.01 4.16 3.49
C ALA A 89 -14.42 4.65 3.13
N ASN A 90 -15.20 3.77 2.50
CA ASN A 90 -16.57 4.02 2.07
C ASN A 90 -17.58 3.30 2.98
#